data_AF-J7THF8-F1
#
_entry.id   AF-J7THF8-F1
#
_cell.length_a   1.000
_cell.length_b   1.000
_cell.length_c   1.000
_cell.angle_alpha   90.00
_cell.angle_beta   90.00
_cell.angle_gamma   90.00
#
_symmetry.space_group_name_H-M   'P 1'
#
loop_
_entity.id
_entity.type
_entity.pdbx_description
1 polymer ?
#
loop_
_entity_poly.entity_id
_entity_poly.type
_entity_poly.pdbx_seq_one_letter_code
_entity_poly.pdbx_strand_id
1 'polypeptide(L)'
;MTSGSLYHYFANKSELLEATVAEMDRIALPRLRAAAAQADTVIDRLAAVLDESSQLMRDYPDLAAFERAMRVIGHEHGDRWRPPGPNALRDIISEIIGDARARGALPAGTDPGAVVNAIHALARGLTERAAGLDPGAYAATLDSAKMLLRGTLFTGGPQ
;
A
#
# COMPACT_ATOMS: atom_id res chain seq x y z
N MET A 1 -27.30 3.46 14.97
CA MET A 1 -26.89 2.10 15.39
C MET A 1 -26.62 2.11 16.89
N THR A 2 -27.04 1.08 17.62
CA THR A 2 -26.66 0.88 19.04
C THR A 2 -25.58 -0.20 19.12
N SER A 3 -24.79 -0.22 20.20
CA SER A 3 -23.76 -1.25 20.41
C SER A 3 -24.34 -2.68 20.38
N GLY A 4 -25.61 -2.87 20.76
CA GLY A 4 -26.31 -4.15 20.67
C GLY A 4 -26.59 -4.62 19.24
N SER A 5 -26.85 -3.70 18.30
CA SER A 5 -27.04 -4.04 16.89
C SER A 5 -25.75 -4.46 16.16
N LEU A 6 -24.57 -4.08 16.65
CA LEU A 6 -23.28 -4.51 16.09
C LEU A 6 -22.95 -5.98 16.43
N TYR A 7 -23.30 -6.43 17.64
CA TYR A 7 -23.10 -7.83 18.06
C TYR A 7 -24.06 -8.83 17.39
N HIS A 8 -25.08 -8.34 16.68
CA HIS A 8 -25.90 -9.19 15.81
C HIS A 8 -25.20 -9.61 14.53
N TYR A 9 -24.21 -8.83 14.05
CA TYR A 9 -23.47 -9.11 12.82
C TYR A 9 -22.08 -9.67 13.06
N PHE A 10 -21.50 -9.41 14.23
CA PHE A 10 -20.16 -9.86 14.59
C PHE A 10 -20.16 -10.42 16.01
N ALA A 11 -19.67 -11.64 16.19
CA ALA A 11 -19.61 -12.31 17.48
C ALA A 11 -18.63 -11.61 18.44
N ASN A 12 -17.64 -10.89 17.93
CA ASN A 12 -16.64 -10.17 18.72
C ASN A 12 -15.98 -9.03 17.92
N LYS A 13 -15.16 -8.22 18.62
CA LYS A 13 -14.39 -7.12 18.01
C LYS A 13 -13.43 -7.62 16.93
N SER A 14 -12.96 -8.86 17.05
CA SER A 14 -12.01 -9.42 16.10
C SER A 14 -12.62 -9.64 14.73
N GLU A 15 -13.79 -10.26 14.68
CA GLU A 15 -14.55 -10.49 13.46
C GLU A 15 -14.96 -9.16 12.79
N LEU A 16 -15.34 -8.15 13.58
CA LEU A 16 -15.61 -6.81 13.08
C LEU A 16 -14.40 -6.17 12.38
N LEU A 17 -13.21 -6.29 12.97
CA LEU A 17 -11.98 -5.73 12.41
C LEU A 17 -11.52 -6.50 11.16
N GLU A 18 -11.66 -7.83 11.13
CA GLU A 18 -11.42 -8.65 9.94
C GLU A 18 -12.36 -8.27 8.79
N ALA A 19 -13.67 -8.16 9.06
CA ALA A 19 -14.64 -7.72 8.07
C ALA A 19 -14.38 -6.30 7.58
N THR A 20 -13.92 -5.42 8.46
CA THR A 20 -13.48 -4.07 8.07
C THR A 20 -12.30 -4.16 7.10
N VAL A 21 -11.23 -4.89 7.42
CA VAL A 21 -10.09 -5.08 6.50
C VAL A 21 -10.54 -5.67 5.16
N ALA A 22 -11.41 -6.67 5.16
CA ALA A 22 -11.90 -7.27 3.93
C ALA A 22 -12.65 -6.27 3.05
N GLU A 23 -13.45 -5.39 3.65
CA GLU A 23 -14.14 -4.31 2.93
C GLU A 23 -13.15 -3.28 2.35
N MET A 24 -12.08 -2.98 3.08
CA MET A 24 -11.01 -2.10 2.60
C MET A 24 -10.32 -2.68 1.37
N ASP A 25 -9.94 -3.96 1.43
CA ASP A 25 -9.35 -4.66 0.29
C ASP A 25 -10.32 -4.72 -0.89
N ARG A 26 -11.64 -4.90 -0.64
CA ARG A 26 -12.68 -4.86 -1.68
C ARG A 26 -12.74 -3.52 -2.41
N ILE A 27 -12.46 -2.41 -1.73
CA ILE A 27 -12.40 -1.06 -2.32
C ILE A 27 -11.07 -0.84 -3.03
N ALA A 28 -9.95 -1.14 -2.37
CA ALA A 28 -8.62 -0.79 -2.83
C ALA A 28 -8.15 -1.68 -4.00
N LEU A 29 -8.34 -2.99 -3.91
CA LEU A 29 -7.81 -3.96 -4.88
C LEU A 29 -8.20 -3.68 -6.34
N PRO A 30 -9.50 -3.47 -6.70
CA PRO A 30 -9.86 -3.22 -8.09
C PRO A 30 -9.25 -1.92 -8.62
N ARG A 31 -9.14 -0.87 -7.79
CA ARG A 31 -8.56 0.42 -8.18
C ARG A 31 -7.05 0.30 -8.40
N LEU A 32 -6.34 -0.32 -7.47
CA LEU A 32 -4.90 -0.56 -7.60
C LEU A 32 -4.56 -1.46 -8.79
N ARG A 33 -5.38 -2.49 -9.05
CA ARG A 33 -5.23 -3.35 -10.23
C ARG A 33 -5.47 -2.57 -11.52
N ALA A 34 -6.50 -1.73 -11.56
CA ALA A 34 -6.78 -0.89 -12.72
C ALA A 34 -5.60 0.06 -13.01
N ALA A 35 -5.06 0.73 -11.98
CA ALA A 35 -3.88 1.60 -12.11
C ALA A 35 -2.65 0.83 -12.63
N ALA A 36 -2.39 -0.36 -12.07
CA ALA A 36 -1.30 -1.24 -12.50
C ALA A 36 -1.45 -1.76 -13.94
N ALA A 37 -2.66 -1.73 -14.51
CA ALA A 37 -2.92 -2.19 -15.87
C ALA A 37 -2.76 -1.08 -16.93
N GLN A 38 -2.64 0.18 -16.53
CA GLN A 38 -2.52 1.32 -17.46
C GLN A 38 -1.12 1.49 -18.06
N ALA A 39 -0.12 0.78 -17.54
CA ALA A 39 1.27 0.97 -17.89
C ALA A 39 1.95 -0.34 -18.33
N ASP A 40 2.87 -0.23 -19.28
CA ASP A 40 3.55 -1.39 -19.87
C ASP A 40 4.83 -1.79 -19.11
N THR A 41 5.53 -0.81 -18.54
CA THR A 41 6.80 -1.04 -17.85
C THR A 41 6.56 -1.34 -16.37
N VAL A 42 7.41 -2.18 -15.77
CA VAL A 42 7.34 -2.52 -14.33
C VAL A 42 7.38 -1.24 -13.48
N ILE A 43 8.25 -0.31 -13.82
CA ILE A 43 8.42 0.94 -13.06
C ILE A 43 7.20 1.85 -13.18
N ASP A 44 6.62 1.98 -14.37
CA ASP A 44 5.44 2.82 -14.56
C ASP A 44 4.19 2.20 -13.92
N ARG A 45 4.06 0.86 -13.93
CA ARG A 45 3.02 0.15 -13.17
C ARG A 45 3.15 0.42 -11.67
N LEU A 46 4.35 0.34 -11.11
CA LEU A 46 4.60 0.65 -9.70
C LEU A 46 4.30 2.12 -9.38
N ALA A 47 4.71 3.05 -10.25
CA ALA A 47 4.43 4.47 -10.08
C ALA A 47 2.91 4.75 -10.07
N ALA A 48 2.16 4.17 -11.01
CA ALA A 48 0.70 4.30 -11.08
C ALA A 48 0.02 3.75 -9.81
N VAL A 49 0.50 2.63 -9.28
CA VAL A 49 0.00 2.06 -8.02
C VAL A 49 0.26 2.99 -6.83
N LEU A 50 1.41 3.67 -6.76
CA LEU A 50 1.71 4.64 -5.70
C LEU A 50 0.83 5.90 -5.80
N ASP A 51 0.58 6.38 -7.02
CA ASP A 51 -0.32 7.51 -7.28
C ASP A 51 -1.76 7.15 -6.89
N GLU A 52 -2.23 5.96 -7.25
CA GLU A 52 -3.57 5.46 -6.90
C GLU A 52 -3.72 5.21 -5.39
N SER A 53 -2.71 4.62 -4.75
CA SER A 53 -2.69 4.46 -3.29
C SER A 53 -2.80 5.81 -2.58
N SER A 54 -2.13 6.83 -3.11
CA SER A 54 -2.21 8.19 -2.58
C SER A 54 -3.60 8.81 -2.79
N GLN A 55 -4.25 8.53 -3.91
CA GLN A 55 -5.59 9.00 -4.19
C GLN A 55 -6.62 8.30 -3.29
N LEU A 56 -6.50 6.99 -3.10
CA LEU A 56 -7.36 6.21 -2.19
C LEU A 56 -7.37 6.78 -0.77
N MET A 57 -6.20 7.20 -0.24
CA MET A 57 -6.12 7.80 1.09
C MET A 57 -6.83 9.17 1.18
N ARG A 58 -6.92 9.90 0.06
CA ARG A 58 -7.65 11.18 0.00
C ARG A 58 -9.15 10.97 -0.16
N ASP A 59 -9.54 10.01 -0.99
CA ASP A 59 -10.95 9.68 -1.26
C ASP A 59 -11.61 9.03 -0.03
N TYR A 60 -10.83 8.30 0.76
CA TYR A 60 -11.29 7.58 1.95
C TYR A 60 -10.43 7.91 3.18
N PRO A 61 -10.60 9.09 3.80
CA PRO A 61 -9.80 9.48 4.97
C PRO A 61 -10.00 8.55 6.18
N ASP A 62 -11.20 7.98 6.34
CA ASP A 62 -11.49 7.01 7.41
C ASP A 62 -10.73 5.69 7.21
N LEU A 63 -10.48 5.30 5.95
CA LEU A 63 -9.64 4.16 5.59
C LEU A 63 -8.21 4.36 6.09
N ALA A 64 -7.65 5.53 5.81
CA ALA A 64 -6.31 5.91 6.22
C ALA A 64 -6.18 5.97 7.76
N ALA A 65 -7.20 6.49 8.44
CA ALA A 65 -7.26 6.51 9.90
C ALA A 65 -7.33 5.09 10.49
N PHE A 66 -8.13 4.21 9.88
CA PHE A 66 -8.26 2.82 10.32
C PHE A 66 -6.95 2.03 10.11
N GLU A 67 -6.30 2.12 8.93
CA GLU A 67 -4.99 1.48 8.70
C GLU A 67 -3.96 1.89 9.76
N ARG A 68 -3.94 3.19 10.10
CA ARG A 68 -3.07 3.73 11.14
C ARG A 68 -3.40 3.15 12.51
N ALA A 69 -4.67 3.08 12.88
CA ALA A 69 -5.11 2.52 14.16
C ALA A 69 -4.76 1.02 14.25
N MET A 70 -4.99 0.26 13.19
CA MET A 70 -4.64 -1.16 13.10
C MET A 70 -3.14 -1.39 13.28
N ARG A 71 -2.30 -0.48 12.78
CA ARG A 71 -0.85 -0.52 13.02
C ARG A 71 -0.51 -0.39 14.50
N VAL A 72 -1.10 0.59 15.20
CA VAL A 72 -0.85 0.80 16.64
C VAL A 72 -1.30 -0.42 17.44
N ILE A 73 -2.51 -0.91 17.18
CA ILE A 73 -3.07 -2.11 17.84
C ILE A 73 -2.15 -3.32 17.62
N GLY A 74 -1.60 -3.48 16.42
CA GLY A 74 -0.67 -4.56 16.07
C GLY A 74 0.69 -4.48 16.77
N HIS A 75 1.11 -3.32 17.25
CA HIS A 75 2.32 -3.16 18.06
C HIS A 75 2.08 -3.39 19.56
N GLU A 76 0.88 -3.13 20.06
CA GLU A 76 0.53 -3.24 21.49
C GLU A 76 0.16 -4.67 21.92
N HIS A 77 -0.44 -5.46 21.04
CA HIS A 77 -0.93 -6.79 21.37
C HIS A 77 0.08 -7.86 21.00
N GLY A 78 1.03 -8.14 21.91
CA GLY A 78 1.82 -9.37 21.88
C GLY A 78 0.89 -10.59 21.84
N ASP A 79 0.95 -11.33 20.73
CA ASP A 79 0.46 -12.68 20.46
C ASP A 79 -1.04 -13.02 20.55
N ARG A 80 -1.94 -12.15 21.04
CA ARG A 80 -3.31 -12.63 21.35
C ARG A 80 -4.38 -12.54 20.27
N TRP A 81 -4.14 -11.83 19.15
CA TRP A 81 -4.83 -11.98 17.85
C TRP A 81 -4.51 -10.74 17.00
N ARG A 82 -3.99 -10.95 15.78
CA ARG A 82 -3.63 -9.90 14.83
C ARG A 82 -4.43 -10.13 13.55
N PRO A 83 -5.44 -9.31 13.24
CA PRO A 83 -6.06 -9.32 11.93
C PRO A 83 -4.97 -8.92 10.92
N PRO A 84 -4.84 -9.61 9.78
CA PRO A 84 -3.97 -9.12 8.71
C PRO A 84 -4.41 -7.69 8.37
N GLY A 85 -3.46 -6.76 8.20
CA GLY A 85 -3.81 -5.45 7.64
C GLY A 85 -4.27 -5.59 6.18
N PRO A 86 -4.80 -4.52 5.57
CA PRO A 86 -5.13 -4.54 4.14
C PRO A 86 -3.92 -5.00 3.33
N ASN A 87 -4.11 -6.04 2.51
CA ASN A 87 -3.02 -6.64 1.74
C ASN A 87 -3.06 -6.24 0.27
N ALA A 88 -4.13 -5.57 -0.20
CA ALA A 88 -4.31 -5.23 -1.61
C ALA A 88 -3.07 -4.58 -2.24
N LEU A 89 -2.41 -3.66 -1.54
CA LEU A 89 -1.19 -3.03 -2.04
C LEU A 89 -0.01 -4.00 -2.15
N ARG A 90 0.19 -4.86 -1.15
CA ARG A 90 1.25 -5.88 -1.18
C ARG A 90 0.99 -6.92 -2.28
N ASP A 91 -0.26 -7.30 -2.46
CA ASP A 91 -0.67 -8.29 -3.46
C ASP A 91 -0.42 -7.75 -4.87
N ILE A 92 -0.82 -6.51 -5.15
CA ILE A 92 -0.57 -5.87 -6.45
C ILE A 92 0.93 -5.69 -6.72
N ILE A 93 1.72 -5.30 -5.71
CA ILE A 93 3.19 -5.25 -5.86
C ILE A 93 3.73 -6.66 -6.17
N SER A 94 3.25 -7.69 -5.48
CA SER A 94 3.67 -9.08 -5.70
C SER A 94 3.33 -9.57 -7.10
N GLU A 95 2.16 -9.22 -7.62
CA GLU A 95 1.74 -9.51 -8.99
C GLU A 95 2.65 -8.83 -10.02
N ILE A 96 2.91 -7.53 -9.87
CA ILE A 96 3.79 -6.78 -10.78
C ILE A 96 5.21 -7.36 -10.81
N ILE A 97 5.77 -7.70 -9.66
CA ILE A 97 7.12 -8.27 -9.56
C ILE A 97 7.14 -9.72 -10.07
N GLY A 98 6.06 -10.49 -9.84
CA GLY A 98 5.88 -11.82 -10.42
C GLY A 98 5.90 -11.80 -11.94
N ASP A 99 5.15 -10.87 -12.55
CA ASP A 99 5.17 -10.63 -14.00
C ASP A 99 6.55 -10.23 -14.51
N ALA A 100 7.23 -9.32 -13.80
CA ALA A 100 8.57 -8.86 -14.13
C ALA A 100 9.58 -10.03 -14.17
N ARG A 101 9.50 -10.91 -13.17
CA ARG A 101 10.31 -12.13 -13.12
C ARG A 101 10.01 -13.05 -14.29
N ALA A 102 8.73 -13.32 -14.56
CA ALA A 102 8.32 -14.21 -15.64
C ALA A 102 8.77 -13.71 -17.03
N ARG A 103 8.87 -12.40 -17.21
CA ARG A 103 9.37 -11.74 -18.43
C ARG A 103 10.88 -11.56 -18.47
N GLY A 104 11.62 -11.99 -17.45
CA GLY A 104 13.07 -11.82 -17.37
C GLY A 104 13.53 -10.36 -17.17
N ALA A 105 12.66 -9.49 -16.68
CA ALA A 105 12.96 -8.07 -16.45
C ALA A 105 13.69 -7.81 -15.13
N LEU A 106 13.76 -8.81 -14.23
CA LEU A 106 14.56 -8.73 -13.01
C LEU A 106 16.01 -9.16 -13.28
N PRO A 107 17.01 -8.40 -12.77
CA PRO A 107 18.41 -8.81 -12.88
C PRO A 107 18.68 -10.19 -12.28
N ALA A 108 19.60 -10.95 -12.87
CA ALA A 108 20.00 -12.26 -12.38
C ALA A 108 20.45 -12.20 -10.90
N GLY A 109 19.97 -13.16 -10.10
CA GLY A 109 20.26 -13.22 -8.66
C GLY A 109 19.40 -12.28 -7.78
N THR A 110 18.49 -11.50 -8.37
CA THR A 110 17.53 -10.68 -7.61
C THR A 110 16.44 -11.57 -7.00
N ASP A 111 16.28 -11.55 -5.68
CA ASP A 111 15.15 -12.21 -5.01
C ASP A 111 13.85 -11.39 -5.19
N PRO A 112 12.81 -11.92 -5.87
CA PRO A 112 11.52 -11.25 -6.02
C PRO A 112 10.88 -10.89 -4.68
N GLY A 113 11.04 -11.73 -3.65
CA GLY A 113 10.49 -11.47 -2.32
C GLY A 113 11.11 -10.24 -1.66
N ALA A 114 12.43 -10.10 -1.75
CA ALA A 114 13.15 -8.92 -1.30
C ALA A 114 12.70 -7.65 -2.04
N VAL A 115 12.49 -7.72 -3.36
CA VAL A 115 11.96 -6.58 -4.13
C VAL A 115 10.56 -6.18 -3.66
N VAL A 116 9.64 -7.15 -3.51
CA VAL A 116 8.29 -6.89 -2.97
C VAL A 116 8.37 -6.21 -1.60
N ASN A 117 9.23 -6.71 -0.70
CA ASN A 117 9.38 -6.14 0.63
C ASN A 117 9.91 -4.71 0.59
N ALA A 118 10.90 -4.41 -0.26
CA ALA A 118 11.47 -3.08 -0.40
C ALA A 118 10.45 -2.08 -0.96
N ILE A 119 9.74 -2.45 -2.03
CA ILE A 119 8.72 -1.59 -2.64
C ILE A 119 7.54 -1.38 -1.70
N HIS A 120 7.10 -2.43 -1.01
CA HIS A 120 6.03 -2.33 -0.02
C HIS A 120 6.44 -1.44 1.17
N ALA A 121 7.70 -1.52 1.63
CA ALA A 121 8.21 -0.65 2.68
C ALA A 121 8.23 0.82 2.25
N LEU A 122 8.62 1.12 1.01
CA LEU A 122 8.56 2.47 0.44
C LEU A 122 7.12 3.00 0.40
N ALA A 123 6.18 2.21 -0.15
CA ALA A 123 4.78 2.61 -0.25
C ALA A 123 4.13 2.83 1.13
N ARG A 124 4.47 1.98 2.09
CA ARG A 124 4.06 2.13 3.49
C ARG A 124 4.63 3.42 4.11
N GLY A 125 5.90 3.72 3.88
CA GLY A 125 6.53 4.96 4.34
C GLY A 125 5.88 6.21 3.76
N LEU A 126 5.50 6.19 2.49
CA LEU A 126 4.75 7.28 1.85
C LEU A 126 3.37 7.47 2.52
N THR A 127 2.64 6.39 2.76
CA THR A 127 1.34 6.43 3.45
C THR A 127 1.46 7.05 4.85
N GLU A 128 2.55 6.76 5.58
CA GLU A 128 2.82 7.41 6.86
C GLU A 128 3.09 8.92 6.73
N ARG A 129 3.85 9.34 5.71
CA ARG A 129 4.14 10.76 5.48
C ARG A 129 2.91 11.55 5.06
N ALA A 130 1.98 10.94 4.32
CA ALA A 130 0.73 11.58 3.89
C ALA A 130 -0.11 12.14 5.05
N ALA A 131 0.05 11.57 6.26
CA ALA A 131 -0.67 11.99 7.46
C ALA A 131 -0.14 13.29 8.10
N GLY A 132 1.13 13.63 7.86
CA GLY A 132 1.82 14.71 8.56
C GLY A 132 2.38 15.80 7.66
N LEU A 133 2.39 15.58 6.34
CA LEU A 133 2.79 16.56 5.35
C LEU A 133 1.58 17.31 4.80
N ASP A 134 1.77 18.56 4.41
CA ASP A 134 0.79 19.25 3.58
C ASP A 134 0.72 18.59 2.17
N PRO A 135 -0.37 18.82 1.41
CA PRO A 135 -0.55 18.17 0.12
C PRO A 135 0.59 18.42 -0.89
N GLY A 136 1.19 19.60 -0.89
CA GLY A 136 2.28 19.95 -1.79
C GLY A 136 3.59 19.26 -1.43
N ALA A 137 3.96 19.27 -0.14
CA ALA A 137 5.12 18.54 0.36
C ALA A 137 4.99 17.03 0.16
N TYR A 138 3.77 16.48 0.33
CA TYR A 138 3.52 15.07 0.06
C TYR A 138 3.67 14.73 -1.42
N ALA A 139 3.12 15.55 -2.33
CA ALA A 139 3.28 15.36 -3.77
C ALA A 139 4.76 15.35 -4.20
N ALA A 140 5.56 16.30 -3.70
CA ALA A 140 7.00 16.35 -3.97
C ALA A 140 7.75 15.11 -3.41
N THR A 141 7.31 14.58 -2.25
CA THR A 141 7.84 13.35 -1.66
C THR A 141 7.53 12.14 -2.54
N LEU A 142 6.29 12.04 -3.02
CA LEU A 142 5.85 10.97 -3.92
C LEU A 142 6.61 11.01 -5.26
N ASP A 143 6.81 12.20 -5.83
CA ASP A 143 7.60 12.36 -7.05
C ASP A 143 9.06 11.95 -6.86
N SER A 144 9.66 12.30 -5.72
CA SER A 144 11.02 11.87 -5.35
C SER A 144 11.11 10.34 -5.23
N ALA A 145 10.09 9.69 -4.64
CA ALA A 145 10.02 8.24 -4.57
C ALA A 145 9.89 7.59 -5.96
N LYS A 146 9.11 8.16 -6.87
CA LYS A 146 9.03 7.70 -8.26
C LYS A 146 10.37 7.87 -8.99
N MET A 147 11.13 8.94 -8.72
CA MET A 147 12.49 9.12 -9.25
C MET A 147 13.48 8.10 -8.67
N LEU A 148 13.37 7.73 -7.39
CA LEU A 148 14.17 6.63 -6.80
C LEU A 148 13.92 5.32 -7.51
N LEU A 149 12.66 4.96 -7.78
CA LEU A 149 12.31 3.74 -8.51
C LEU A 149 12.85 3.72 -9.94
N ARG A 150 12.88 4.88 -10.60
CA ARG A 150 13.47 5.05 -11.93
C ARG A 150 15.00 5.08 -11.93
N GLY A 151 15.63 5.21 -10.76
CA GLY A 151 17.08 5.38 -10.63
C GLY A 151 17.57 6.76 -11.08
N THR A 152 16.69 7.77 -11.15
CA THR A 152 17.02 9.09 -11.71
C THR A 152 17.18 10.19 -10.65
N LEU A 153 16.92 9.90 -9.38
CA LEU A 153 16.94 10.93 -8.31
C LEU A 153 18.29 11.66 -8.23
N PHE A 154 19.40 10.96 -8.41
CA PHE A 154 20.76 11.50 -8.27
C PHE A 154 21.46 11.76 -9.61
N THR A 155 20.79 11.54 -10.75
CA THR A 155 21.44 11.61 -12.07
C THR A 155 21.32 12.98 -12.74
N GLY A 156 20.63 13.94 -12.12
CA GLY A 156 20.36 15.28 -12.68
C GLY A 156 21.10 16.45 -12.03
N GLY A 157 22.05 16.21 -11.12
CA GLY A 157 22.85 17.28 -10.49
C GLY A 157 24.05 17.71 -11.36
N PRO A 158 24.52 18.97 -11.26
CA PRO A 158 25.72 19.40 -11.98
C PRO A 158 26.93 18.58 -11.52
N GLN A 159 27.64 17.99 -12.49
CA GLN A 159 29.00 17.46 -12.29
C GLN A 159 30.01 18.61 -12.22
#